data_AF-A0A451CKU9-F1
#
_entry.id   AF-A0A451CKU9-F1
#
_cell.length_a   1.000
_cell.length_b   1.000
_cell.length_c   1.000
_cell.angle_alpha   90.00
_cell.angle_beta   90.00
_cell.angle_gamma   90.00
#
_symmetry.space_group_name_H-M   'P 1'
#
loop_
_entity.id
_entity.type
_entity.pdbx_description
1 polymer ?
#
loop_
_entity_poly.entity_id
_entity_poly.type
_entity_poly.pdbx_seq_one_letter_code
_entity_poly.pdbx_strand_id
1 'polypeptide(L)'
;MGNTPQPQPDPGRKQLLARAAHCYRGAGLMDDACRCLERADSYHAAATLHEEAGRWEPAAHCFERIGQWPQAARCYLRAGLPTDSARCHLAGNNPLTGAWILAHHAHRFDCARAALAHVTPEGPWQELALLLAEARCELPRRPRQAERALGRLFVRLRELGPEPPASAPEPADAPKREPVPEDDPAPDRDAGASGEQNPLAQTAPSPNREPNPERDRVMNWGYTLAWRVMDRPDLTTELFAAAWEAGIDTRGHWEDWLGQRLGDATGPEFLPESK
;
A
#
# COMPACT_ATOMS: atom_id res chain seq x y z
N MET A 1 -34.61 17.36 43.82
CA MET A 1 -33.63 17.10 42.74
C MET A 1 -34.35 16.30 41.67
N GLY A 2 -34.94 17.00 40.70
CA GLY A 2 -35.77 16.40 39.66
C GLY A 2 -34.89 15.72 38.62
N ASN A 3 -34.97 14.40 38.56
CA ASN A 3 -34.33 13.60 37.53
C ASN A 3 -35.07 13.87 36.21
N THR A 4 -34.54 14.74 35.36
CA THR A 4 -35.09 14.96 34.01
C THR A 4 -34.97 13.65 33.24
N PRO A 5 -36.08 13.03 32.81
CA PRO A 5 -36.02 11.84 31.99
C PRO A 5 -35.32 12.21 30.68
N GLN A 6 -34.22 11.54 30.35
CA GLN A 6 -33.66 11.65 29.00
C GLN A 6 -34.76 11.27 28.00
N PRO A 7 -35.03 12.09 26.97
CA PRO A 7 -36.05 11.78 25.99
C PRO A 7 -35.68 10.47 25.31
N GLN A 8 -36.54 9.46 25.45
CA GLN A 8 -36.35 8.19 24.75
C GLN A 8 -36.34 8.45 23.24
N PRO A 9 -35.47 7.75 22.47
CA PRO A 9 -35.35 7.97 21.04
C PRO A 9 -36.63 7.50 20.35
N ASP A 10 -37.54 8.43 20.10
CA ASP A 10 -38.77 8.16 19.37
C ASP A 10 -38.41 7.73 17.93
N PRO A 11 -38.67 6.47 17.51
CA PRO A 11 -38.28 5.98 16.19
C PRO A 11 -38.92 6.80 15.07
N GLY A 12 -40.09 7.40 15.30
CA GLY A 12 -40.72 8.31 14.35
C GLY A 12 -39.90 9.59 14.12
N ARG A 13 -39.25 10.11 15.16
CA ARG A 13 -38.40 11.31 15.06
C ARG A 13 -37.16 11.06 14.20
N LYS A 14 -36.53 9.90 14.33
CA LYS A 14 -35.36 9.52 13.51
C LYS A 14 -35.74 9.41 12.03
N GLN A 15 -36.88 8.80 11.73
CA GLN A 15 -37.37 8.67 10.36
C GLN A 15 -37.73 10.02 9.74
N LEU A 16 -38.33 10.94 10.50
CA LEU A 16 -38.61 12.31 10.06
C LEU A 16 -37.32 13.08 9.76
N LEU A 17 -36.30 12.95 10.62
CA LEU A 17 -35.00 13.59 10.41
C LEU A 17 -34.28 13.03 9.17
N ALA A 18 -34.36 11.72 8.91
CA ALA A 18 -33.80 11.12 7.70
C ALA A 18 -34.51 11.63 6.42
N ARG A 19 -35.84 11.75 6.45
CA ARG A 19 -36.61 12.34 5.35
C ARG A 19 -36.27 13.82 5.13
N ALA A 20 -36.14 14.60 6.21
CA ALA A 20 -35.71 15.99 6.13
C ALA A 20 -34.31 16.11 5.50
N ALA A 21 -33.37 15.25 5.90
CA ALA A 21 -32.03 15.21 5.31
C ALA A 21 -32.08 14.93 3.79
N HIS A 22 -32.94 14.02 3.35
CA HIS A 22 -33.13 13.75 1.92
C HIS A 22 -33.65 14.99 1.16
N CYS A 23 -34.63 15.71 1.73
CA CYS A 23 -35.11 16.96 1.15
C CYS A 23 -34.03 18.04 1.09
N TYR A 24 -33.24 18.22 2.16
CA TYR A 24 -32.14 19.18 2.19
C TYR A 24 -31.03 18.85 1.19
N ARG A 25 -30.68 17.57 1.05
CA ARG A 25 -29.72 17.10 0.03
C ARG A 25 -30.22 17.42 -1.38
N GLY A 26 -31.50 17.18 -1.67
CA GLY A 26 -32.12 17.52 -2.96
C GLY A 26 -32.16 19.03 -3.24
N ALA A 27 -32.20 19.86 -2.19
CA ALA A 27 -32.12 21.31 -2.29
C ALA A 27 -30.69 21.88 -2.33
N GLY A 28 -29.66 21.03 -2.29
CA GLY A 28 -28.25 21.44 -2.25
C GLY A 28 -27.76 21.97 -0.89
N LEU A 29 -28.61 21.91 0.15
CA LEU A 29 -28.29 22.35 1.51
C LEU A 29 -27.60 21.21 2.29
N MET A 30 -26.37 20.89 1.92
CA MET A 30 -25.63 19.74 2.45
C MET A 30 -25.41 19.81 3.97
N ASP A 31 -25.27 21.01 4.53
CA ASP A 31 -24.97 21.20 5.96
C ASP A 31 -26.16 20.86 6.85
N ASP A 32 -27.34 21.31 6.43
CA ASP A 32 -28.59 21.01 7.13
C ASP A 32 -28.94 19.52 6.98
N ALA A 33 -28.66 18.94 5.81
CA ALA A 33 -28.80 17.51 5.60
C ALA A 33 -27.90 16.68 6.55
N CYS A 34 -26.61 17.04 6.68
CA CYS A 34 -25.71 16.38 7.62
C CYS A 34 -26.17 16.54 9.08
N ARG A 35 -26.55 17.75 9.50
CA ARG A 35 -27.07 18.00 10.86
C ARG A 35 -28.31 17.16 11.17
N CYS A 36 -29.21 16.99 10.20
CA CYS A 36 -30.37 16.12 10.34
C CYS A 36 -29.96 14.65 10.51
N LEU A 37 -28.98 14.17 9.75
CA LEU A 37 -28.47 12.79 9.84
C LEU A 37 -27.73 12.52 11.16
N GLU A 38 -26.91 13.45 11.63
CA GLU A 38 -26.25 13.37 12.94
C GLU A 38 -27.28 13.31 14.08
N ARG A 39 -28.31 14.16 14.04
CA ARG A 39 -29.41 14.13 15.02
C ARG A 39 -30.27 12.88 14.94
N ALA A 40 -30.23 12.16 13.81
CA ALA A 40 -30.89 10.88 13.62
C ALA A 40 -30.01 9.69 14.05
N ASP A 41 -28.80 9.94 14.58
CA ASP A 41 -27.75 8.94 14.85
C ASP A 41 -27.29 8.16 13.61
N SER A 42 -27.55 8.68 12.41
CA SER A 42 -27.18 8.06 11.14
C SER A 42 -25.80 8.56 10.69
N TYR A 43 -24.80 8.37 11.54
CA TYR A 43 -23.44 8.91 11.36
C TYR A 43 -22.73 8.38 10.10
N HIS A 44 -23.00 7.14 9.68
CA HIS A 44 -22.43 6.62 8.44
C HIS A 44 -22.91 7.42 7.21
N ALA A 45 -24.23 7.68 7.11
CA ALA A 45 -24.79 8.48 6.03
C ALA A 45 -24.36 9.96 6.11
N ALA A 46 -24.20 10.51 7.32
CA ALA A 46 -23.64 11.84 7.50
C ALA A 46 -22.18 11.93 7.01
N ALA A 47 -21.37 10.91 7.33
CA ALA A 47 -19.98 10.85 6.91
C ALA A 47 -19.83 10.79 5.38
N THR A 48 -20.61 9.93 4.70
CA THR A 48 -20.59 9.85 3.24
C THR A 48 -21.02 11.17 2.60
N LEU A 49 -22.01 11.85 3.17
CA LEU A 49 -22.46 13.15 2.67
C LEU A 49 -21.39 14.24 2.87
N HIS A 50 -20.65 14.19 3.98
CA HIS A 50 -19.49 15.05 4.21
C HIS A 50 -18.34 14.75 3.24
N GLU A 51 -18.06 13.49 2.92
CA GLU A 51 -17.08 13.12 1.89
C GLU A 51 -17.50 13.66 0.51
N GLU A 52 -18.78 13.53 0.12
CA GLU A 52 -19.32 14.09 -1.13
C GLU A 52 -19.19 15.62 -1.18
N ALA A 53 -19.38 16.30 -0.04
CA ALA A 53 -19.21 17.74 0.09
C ALA A 53 -17.74 18.19 0.19
N GLY A 54 -16.76 17.27 0.14
CA GLY A 54 -15.33 17.56 0.29
C GLY A 54 -14.91 17.97 1.72
N ARG A 55 -15.77 17.75 2.71
CA ARG A 55 -15.55 18.12 4.12
C ARG A 55 -14.97 16.95 4.90
N TRP A 56 -13.66 16.78 4.78
CA TRP A 56 -12.96 15.60 5.31
C TRP A 56 -12.94 15.53 6.84
N GLU A 57 -12.78 16.65 7.55
CA GLU A 57 -12.71 16.65 9.02
C GLU A 57 -14.05 16.24 9.68
N PRO A 58 -15.22 16.83 9.33
CA PRO A 58 -16.51 16.37 9.83
C PRO A 58 -16.83 14.90 9.46
N ALA A 59 -16.45 14.47 8.24
CA ALA A 59 -16.59 13.07 7.83
C ALA A 59 -15.79 12.15 8.76
N ALA A 60 -14.53 12.51 9.06
CA ALA A 60 -13.68 11.74 9.95
C ALA A 60 -14.28 11.61 11.36
N HIS A 61 -14.82 12.70 11.91
CA HIS A 61 -15.47 12.67 13.21
C HIS A 61 -16.69 11.75 13.23
N CYS A 62 -17.52 11.79 12.18
CA CYS A 62 -18.65 10.87 12.04
C CYS A 62 -18.20 9.40 11.97
N PHE A 63 -17.12 9.09 11.25
CA PHE A 63 -16.54 7.74 11.19
C PHE A 63 -15.93 7.29 12.53
N GLU A 64 -15.29 8.18 13.28
CA GLU A 64 -14.80 7.87 14.63
C GLU A 64 -15.94 7.49 15.58
N ARG A 65 -17.07 8.22 15.52
CA ARG A 65 -18.22 7.95 16.40
C ARG A 65 -18.85 6.58 16.19
N ILE A 66 -18.72 6.01 14.99
CA ILE A 66 -19.18 4.64 14.67
C ILE A 66 -18.08 3.59 14.79
N GLY A 67 -16.87 3.98 15.24
CA GLY A 67 -15.73 3.07 15.40
C GLY A 67 -15.11 2.60 14.08
N GLN A 68 -15.41 3.25 12.95
CA GLN A 68 -14.83 2.91 11.64
C GLN A 68 -13.46 3.59 11.47
N TRP A 69 -12.50 3.12 12.27
CA TRP A 69 -11.15 3.69 12.36
C TRP A 69 -10.41 3.85 11.02
N PRO A 70 -10.42 2.87 10.09
CA PRO A 70 -9.69 3.02 8.83
C PRO A 70 -10.24 4.15 7.95
N GLN A 71 -11.57 4.35 7.96
CA GLN A 71 -12.23 5.38 7.16
C GLN A 71 -12.03 6.76 7.78
N ALA A 72 -12.12 6.86 9.10
CA ALA A 72 -11.77 8.06 9.85
C ALA A 72 -10.32 8.50 9.59
N ALA A 73 -9.37 7.55 9.66
CA ALA A 73 -7.95 7.84 9.45
C ALA A 73 -7.67 8.37 8.03
N ARG A 74 -8.31 7.78 7.01
CA ARG A 74 -8.22 8.25 5.62
C ARG A 74 -8.75 9.68 5.48
N CYS A 75 -9.90 9.97 6.10
CA CYS A 75 -10.50 11.30 6.08
C CYS A 75 -9.60 12.34 6.77
N TYR A 76 -9.06 12.04 7.95
CA TYR A 76 -8.12 12.95 8.63
C TYR A 76 -6.85 13.21 7.82
N LEU A 77 -6.32 12.19 7.12
CA LEU A 77 -5.14 12.39 6.28
C LEU A 77 -5.44 13.33 5.10
N ARG A 78 -6.62 13.19 4.46
CA ARG A 78 -7.08 14.12 3.41
C ARG A 78 -7.38 15.52 3.92
N ALA A 79 -7.79 15.65 5.18
CA ALA A 79 -7.98 16.94 5.85
C ALA A 79 -6.65 17.64 6.19
N GLY A 80 -5.49 16.98 6.03
CA GLY A 80 -4.19 17.51 6.44
C GLY A 80 -3.94 17.41 7.95
N LEU A 81 -4.64 16.50 8.64
CA LEU A 81 -4.54 16.24 10.08
C LEU A 81 -3.85 14.88 10.34
N PRO A 82 -2.53 14.75 10.12
CA PRO A 82 -1.83 13.47 10.22
C PRO A 82 -1.78 12.92 11.65
N THR A 83 -1.81 13.78 12.67
CA THR A 83 -1.78 13.35 14.07
C THR A 83 -3.08 12.64 14.46
N ASP A 84 -4.24 13.17 14.05
CA ASP A 84 -5.54 12.54 14.27
C ASP A 84 -5.67 11.24 13.47
N SER A 85 -5.21 11.25 12.22
CA SER A 85 -5.14 10.03 11.39
C SER A 85 -4.33 8.91 12.06
N ALA A 86 -3.15 9.24 12.60
CA ALA A 86 -2.34 8.28 13.33
C ALA A 86 -3.02 7.77 14.61
N ARG A 87 -3.72 8.64 15.35
CA ARG A 87 -4.52 8.22 16.52
C ARG A 87 -5.60 7.21 16.12
N CYS A 88 -6.31 7.46 15.02
CA CYS A 88 -7.32 6.52 14.53
C CYS A 88 -6.69 5.16 14.17
N HIS A 89 -5.52 5.15 13.51
CA HIS A 89 -4.82 3.89 13.22
C HIS A 89 -4.38 3.14 14.47
N LEU A 90 -3.91 3.84 15.50
CA LEU A 90 -3.58 3.25 16.79
C LEU A 90 -4.81 2.68 17.49
N ALA A 91 -5.94 3.40 17.47
CA ALA A 91 -7.22 2.92 18.01
C ALA A 91 -7.77 1.71 17.22
N GLY A 92 -7.51 1.64 15.92
CA GLY A 92 -7.87 0.53 15.04
C GLY A 92 -6.89 -0.65 15.05
N ASN A 93 -6.01 -0.75 16.04
CA ASN A 93 -5.02 -1.83 16.18
C ASN A 93 -4.05 -1.96 14.99
N ASN A 94 -3.69 -0.85 14.34
CA ASN A 94 -2.69 -0.81 13.26
C ASN A 94 -1.53 0.13 13.64
N PRO A 95 -0.65 -0.28 14.58
CA PRO A 95 0.40 0.57 15.11
C PRO A 95 1.49 0.90 14.08
N LEU A 96 1.78 -0.02 13.15
CA LEU A 96 2.75 0.21 12.08
C LEU A 96 2.36 1.40 11.20
N THR A 97 1.11 1.42 10.73
CA THR A 97 0.62 2.50 9.85
C THR A 97 0.53 3.83 10.61
N GLY A 98 0.05 3.79 11.87
CA GLY A 98 0.02 4.98 12.72
C GLY A 98 1.42 5.57 12.96
N ALA A 99 2.41 4.73 13.26
CA ALA A 99 3.79 5.15 13.46
C ALA A 99 4.41 5.74 12.18
N TRP A 100 4.17 5.11 11.02
CA TRP A 100 4.63 5.66 9.74
C TRP A 100 4.06 7.06 9.48
N ILE A 101 2.75 7.26 9.70
CA ILE A 101 2.12 8.58 9.51
C ILE A 101 2.73 9.61 10.47
N LEU A 102 2.96 9.25 11.73
CA LEU A 102 3.61 10.13 12.70
C LEU A 102 5.03 10.51 12.28
N ALA A 103 5.80 9.57 11.73
CA ALA A 103 7.17 9.80 11.30
C ALA A 103 7.24 10.58 9.98
N HIS A 104 6.43 10.21 8.99
CA HIS A 104 6.50 10.75 7.63
C HIS A 104 5.74 12.09 7.49
N HIS A 105 4.49 12.17 7.95
CA HIS A 105 3.64 13.35 7.76
C HIS A 105 3.64 14.31 8.95
N ALA A 106 3.65 13.79 10.19
CA ALA A 106 3.59 14.64 11.39
C ALA A 106 4.98 15.03 11.93
N HIS A 107 6.07 14.41 11.45
CA HIS A 107 7.45 14.59 11.93
C HIS A 107 7.62 14.38 13.46
N ARG A 108 6.73 13.62 14.09
CA ARG A 108 6.75 13.29 15.53
C ARG A 108 7.50 11.98 15.77
N PHE A 109 8.81 11.99 15.57
CA PHE A 109 9.66 10.81 15.64
C PHE A 109 9.64 10.10 17.00
N ASP A 110 9.55 10.85 18.10
CA ASP A 110 9.51 10.25 19.45
C ASP A 110 8.22 9.45 19.68
N CYS A 111 7.08 9.99 19.24
CA CYS A 111 5.80 9.31 19.33
C CYS A 111 5.74 8.09 18.41
N ALA A 112 6.30 8.20 17.20
CA ALA A 112 6.41 7.08 16.27
C ALA A 112 7.24 5.93 16.87
N ARG A 113 8.42 6.23 17.45
CA ARG A 113 9.26 5.22 18.11
C ARG A 113 8.57 4.58 19.31
N ALA A 114 7.87 5.36 20.13
CA ALA A 114 7.09 4.84 21.25
C ALA A 114 5.99 3.86 20.77
N ALA A 115 5.34 4.17 19.65
CA ALA A 115 4.33 3.29 19.06
C ALA A 115 4.93 1.99 18.50
N LEU A 116 6.16 2.02 17.98
CA LEU A 116 6.85 0.85 17.43
C LEU A 116 7.48 -0.06 18.50
N ALA A 117 7.84 0.48 19.67
CA ALA A 117 8.60 -0.23 20.70
C ALA A 117 7.97 -1.54 21.22
N HIS A 118 6.65 -1.67 21.09
CA HIS A 118 5.89 -2.83 21.56
C HIS A 118 5.27 -3.65 20.42
N VAL A 119 5.61 -3.36 19.17
CA VAL A 119 5.08 -4.10 18.03
C VAL A 119 5.86 -5.39 17.83
N THR A 120 5.17 -6.52 17.93
CA THR A 120 5.70 -7.82 17.54
C THR A 120 5.21 -8.14 16.12
N PRO A 121 6.10 -8.24 15.11
CA PRO A 121 5.69 -8.57 13.76
C PRO A 121 5.21 -10.04 13.69
N GLU A 122 4.03 -10.25 13.11
CA GLU A 122 3.42 -11.59 12.96
C GLU A 122 3.81 -12.27 11.63
N GLY A 123 4.46 -11.54 10.73
CA GLY A 123 4.88 -12.06 9.42
C GLY A 123 6.00 -11.26 8.77
N PRO A 124 6.58 -11.77 7.66
CA PRO A 124 7.72 -11.16 7.00
C PRO A 124 7.41 -9.75 6.47
N TRP A 125 6.21 -9.52 5.94
CA TRP A 125 5.81 -8.20 5.45
C TRP A 125 5.66 -7.18 6.57
N GLN A 126 5.19 -7.59 7.75
CA GLN A 126 5.13 -6.73 8.93
C GLN A 126 6.52 -6.43 9.47
N GLU A 127 7.45 -7.38 9.44
CA GLU A 127 8.86 -7.18 9.78
C GLU A 127 9.50 -6.13 8.87
N LEU A 128 9.28 -6.22 7.56
CA LEU A 128 9.77 -5.24 6.58
C LEU A 128 9.13 -3.85 6.77
N ALA A 129 7.83 -3.80 7.08
CA ALA A 129 7.14 -2.55 7.37
C ALA A 129 7.69 -1.88 8.65
N LEU A 130 7.95 -2.68 9.70
CA LEU A 130 8.59 -2.21 10.93
C LEU A 130 9.98 -1.63 10.64
N LEU A 131 10.81 -2.36 9.88
CA LEU A 131 12.15 -1.92 9.47
C LEU A 131 12.11 -0.56 8.75
N LEU A 132 11.14 -0.37 7.84
CA LEU A 132 10.94 0.89 7.11
C LEU A 132 10.48 2.03 8.02
N ALA A 133 9.55 1.77 8.93
CA ALA A 133 9.07 2.76 9.89
C ALA A 133 10.17 3.22 10.85
N GLU A 134 11.00 2.29 11.34
CA GLU A 134 12.18 2.60 12.15
C GLU A 134 13.22 3.41 11.35
N ALA A 135 13.50 3.01 10.11
CA ALA A 135 14.42 3.72 9.23
C ALA A 135 13.98 5.18 9.01
N ARG A 136 12.68 5.41 8.81
CA ARG A 136 12.12 6.76 8.67
C ARG A 136 12.27 7.58 9.95
N CYS A 137 12.14 6.96 11.13
CA CYS A 137 12.33 7.63 12.42
C CYS A 137 13.78 8.03 12.68
N GLU A 138 14.74 7.19 12.28
CA GLU A 138 16.18 7.43 12.50
C GLU A 138 16.80 8.34 11.44
N LEU A 139 16.18 8.48 10.26
CA LEU A 139 16.72 9.26 9.14
C LEU A 139 17.21 10.67 9.51
N PRO A 140 16.48 11.50 10.31
CA PRO A 140 16.95 12.84 10.67
C PRO A 140 18.21 12.85 11.55
N ARG A 141 18.46 11.77 12.30
CA ARG A 141 19.60 11.67 13.24
C ARG A 141 20.78 10.92 12.62
N ARG A 142 20.50 9.86 11.85
CA ARG A 142 21.49 8.90 11.34
C ARG A 142 21.12 8.42 9.93
N PRO A 143 21.40 9.21 8.88
CA PRO A 143 21.01 8.85 7.51
C PRO A 143 21.63 7.54 7.03
N ARG A 144 22.88 7.26 7.40
CA ARG A 144 23.57 5.99 7.06
C ARG A 144 22.89 4.75 7.63
N GLN A 145 22.16 4.88 8.75
CA GLN A 145 21.44 3.76 9.35
C GLN A 145 20.17 3.44 8.56
N ALA A 146 19.50 4.46 8.03
CA ALA A 146 18.35 4.30 7.15
C ALA A 146 18.75 3.68 5.79
N GLU A 147 19.89 4.11 5.21
CA GLU A 147 20.45 3.47 4.00
C GLU A 147 20.72 1.97 4.22
N ARG A 148 21.34 1.61 5.34
CA ARG A 148 21.57 0.20 5.71
C ARG A 148 20.26 -0.56 5.91
N ALA A 149 19.23 0.08 6.44
CA ALA A 149 17.92 -0.54 6.59
C ALA A 149 17.27 -0.82 5.23
N LEU A 150 17.37 0.09 4.27
CA LEU A 150 16.95 -0.16 2.88
C LEU A 150 17.76 -1.28 2.22
N GLY A 151 19.08 -1.33 2.44
CA GLY A 151 19.90 -2.45 1.96
C GLY A 151 19.43 -3.80 2.50
N ARG A 152 19.08 -3.87 3.80
CA ARG A 152 18.49 -5.07 4.41
C ARG A 152 17.13 -5.41 3.82
N LEU A 153 16.28 -4.41 3.56
CA LEU A 153 14.98 -4.60 2.90
C LEU A 153 15.19 -5.29 1.54
N PHE A 154 16.14 -4.83 0.73
CA PHE A 154 16.37 -5.41 -0.61
C PHE A 154 16.81 -6.87 -0.54
N VAL A 155 17.70 -7.22 0.39
CA VAL A 155 18.11 -8.62 0.61
C VAL A 155 16.91 -9.46 1.03
N ARG A 156 16.12 -9.00 2.00
CA ARG A 156 14.95 -9.75 2.49
C ARG A 156 13.84 -9.90 1.46
N LEU A 157 13.62 -8.90 0.60
CA LEU A 157 12.68 -9.02 -0.52
C LEU A 157 13.10 -10.15 -1.46
N ARG A 158 14.39 -10.24 -1.80
CA ARG A 158 14.92 -11.31 -2.66
C ARG A 158 14.81 -12.70 -2.00
N GLU A 159 15.01 -12.78 -0.69
CA GLU A 159 14.85 -14.03 0.07
C GLU A 159 13.41 -14.53 0.11
N LEU A 160 12.42 -13.64 0.14
CA LEU A 160 11.01 -14.04 0.07
C LEU A 160 10.70 -14.71 -1.27
N GLY A 161 11.40 -14.30 -2.33
CA GLY A 161 11.28 -14.87 -3.65
C GLY A 161 9.87 -14.78 -4.25
N PRO A 162 9.68 -15.29 -5.46
CA PRO A 162 8.34 -15.41 -6.04
C PRO A 162 7.53 -16.45 -5.25
N GLU A 163 6.41 -16.05 -4.64
CA GLU A 163 5.53 -16.99 -3.92
C GLU A 163 5.19 -18.22 -4.80
N PRO A 164 5.35 -19.45 -4.28
CA PRO A 164 5.06 -20.65 -5.04
C PRO A 164 3.59 -20.65 -5.47
N PRO A 165 3.26 -21.15 -6.67
CA PRO A 165 1.87 -21.18 -7.13
C PRO A 165 1.03 -22.00 -6.16
N ALA A 166 -0.14 -21.48 -5.75
CA ALA A 166 -1.11 -22.15 -4.86
C ALA A 166 -1.72 -23.44 -5.44
N SER A 167 -1.20 -23.94 -6.56
CA SER A 167 -1.62 -25.15 -7.26
C SER A 167 -0.48 -25.69 -8.12
N ALA A 168 0.70 -25.90 -7.56
CA ALA A 168 1.59 -26.88 -8.17
C ALA A 168 0.95 -28.26 -7.94
N PRO A 169 0.58 -29.04 -8.98
CA PRO A 169 0.37 -30.47 -8.75
C PRO A 169 1.65 -30.99 -8.08
N GLU A 170 1.50 -31.78 -7.01
CA GLU A 170 2.61 -32.58 -6.50
C GLU A 170 3.33 -33.22 -7.70
N PRO A 171 4.67 -33.27 -7.75
CA PRO A 171 5.35 -34.01 -8.79
C PRO A 171 5.00 -35.49 -8.64
N ALA A 172 3.88 -35.89 -9.26
CA ALA A 172 3.53 -37.26 -9.49
C ALA A 172 4.60 -37.84 -10.41
N ASP A 173 5.32 -38.83 -9.89
CA ASP A 173 6.22 -39.73 -10.59
C ASP A 173 7.11 -39.08 -11.65
N ALA A 174 8.27 -38.59 -11.21
CA ALA A 174 9.41 -38.60 -12.10
C ALA A 174 9.68 -40.07 -12.49
N PRO A 175 9.55 -40.46 -13.77
CA PRO A 175 9.90 -41.81 -14.17
C PRO A 175 11.39 -42.02 -13.89
N LYS A 176 11.69 -43.04 -13.07
CA LYS A 176 13.05 -43.50 -12.78
C LYS A 176 13.80 -43.63 -14.10
N ARG A 177 14.85 -42.82 -14.29
CA ARG A 177 15.84 -43.07 -15.34
C ARG A 177 16.52 -44.39 -15.02
N GLU A 178 16.18 -45.43 -15.76
CA GLU A 178 16.95 -46.67 -15.78
C GLU A 178 18.36 -46.37 -16.34
N PRO A 179 19.41 -46.99 -15.79
CA PRO A 179 20.75 -46.82 -16.30
C PRO A 179 20.92 -47.59 -17.62
N VAL A 180 21.19 -46.88 -18.69
CA VAL A 180 21.62 -47.46 -19.97
C VAL A 180 23.07 -47.95 -19.82
N PRO A 181 23.40 -49.21 -20.18
CA PRO A 181 24.78 -49.67 -20.18
C PRO A 181 25.53 -49.16 -21.42
N GLU A 182 26.78 -48.75 -21.21
CA GLU A 182 27.76 -48.39 -22.25
C GLU A 182 28.20 -49.65 -23.02
N ASP A 183 28.11 -49.60 -24.35
CA ASP A 183 29.06 -50.22 -25.30
C ASP A 183 28.78 -49.71 -26.74
N ASP A 184 29.87 -49.30 -27.42
CA ASP A 184 30.07 -48.70 -28.77
C ASP A 184 29.47 -49.49 -29.98
N PRO A 185 29.55 -49.04 -31.27
CA PRO A 185 30.10 -47.79 -31.85
C PRO A 185 29.19 -47.07 -32.89
N ALA A 186 29.66 -45.92 -33.40
CA ALA A 186 29.06 -45.03 -34.42
C ALA A 186 28.55 -45.70 -35.72
N PRO A 187 27.63 -45.02 -36.46
CA PRO A 187 28.09 -44.35 -37.68
C PRO A 187 27.42 -43.00 -38.02
N ASP A 188 28.05 -42.29 -38.96
CA ASP A 188 27.73 -41.01 -39.61
C ASP A 188 26.24 -40.72 -39.91
N ARG A 189 25.84 -39.44 -39.79
CA ARG A 189 25.34 -38.60 -40.91
C ARG A 189 24.77 -37.23 -40.49
N ASP A 190 25.31 -36.21 -41.14
CA ASP A 190 24.68 -35.01 -41.74
C ASP A 190 23.46 -34.30 -41.09
N ALA A 191 23.70 -33.00 -40.87
CA ALA A 191 22.89 -31.85 -41.27
C ALA A 191 21.42 -31.75 -40.81
N GLY A 192 21.13 -30.68 -40.08
CA GLY A 192 19.76 -30.17 -39.96
C GLY A 192 19.62 -29.09 -38.91
N ALA A 193 19.72 -27.83 -39.34
CA ALA A 193 19.44 -26.65 -38.54
C ALA A 193 18.07 -26.72 -37.83
N SER A 194 18.02 -26.31 -36.56
CA SER A 194 16.79 -25.85 -35.91
C SER A 194 17.16 -24.86 -34.82
N GLY A 195 16.55 -23.68 -34.91
CA GLY A 195 16.96 -22.47 -34.22
C GLY A 195 17.06 -22.60 -32.71
N GLU A 196 18.19 -22.14 -32.18
CA GLU A 196 18.36 -21.76 -30.78
C GLU A 196 17.36 -20.65 -30.45
N GLN A 197 16.21 -21.06 -29.92
CA GLN A 197 15.36 -20.17 -29.14
C GLN A 197 16.13 -19.81 -27.87
N ASN A 198 16.62 -18.57 -27.84
CA ASN A 198 17.26 -17.96 -26.67
C ASN A 198 16.37 -18.13 -25.42
N PRO A 199 16.79 -18.87 -24.37
CA PRO A 199 15.95 -19.16 -23.21
C PRO A 199 15.70 -17.95 -22.28
N LEU A 200 16.26 -16.78 -22.58
CA LEU A 200 16.26 -15.63 -21.68
C LEU A 200 15.03 -14.70 -21.82
N ALA A 201 14.07 -15.02 -22.69
CA ALA A 201 12.96 -14.10 -23.01
C ALA A 201 11.60 -14.48 -22.38
N GLN A 202 11.47 -15.53 -21.57
CA GLN A 202 10.16 -16.03 -21.11
C GLN A 202 10.02 -16.23 -19.58
N THR A 203 10.56 -15.32 -18.78
CA THR A 203 10.26 -15.28 -17.33
C THR A 203 9.93 -13.86 -16.88
N ALA A 204 9.06 -13.16 -17.62
CA ALA A 204 8.35 -12.04 -17.00
C ALA A 204 7.35 -12.64 -15.98
N PRO A 205 7.46 -12.32 -14.68
CA PRO A 205 6.51 -12.82 -13.68
C PRO A 205 5.10 -12.38 -14.04
N SER A 206 4.17 -13.35 -14.11
CA SER A 206 2.78 -13.14 -14.51
C SER A 206 2.08 -12.11 -13.60
N PRO A 207 1.33 -11.15 -14.17
CA PRO A 207 0.63 -10.12 -13.42
C PRO A 207 -0.71 -10.67 -12.91
N ASN A 208 -0.72 -11.27 -11.72
CA ASN A 208 -1.89 -11.40 -10.81
C ASN A 208 -1.59 -12.43 -9.70
N ARG A 209 -0.63 -12.11 -8.81
CA ARG A 209 -0.54 -12.73 -7.49
C ARG A 209 -1.41 -11.93 -6.53
N GLU A 210 -2.25 -12.62 -5.76
CA GLU A 210 -3.28 -12.06 -4.88
C GLU A 210 -2.94 -10.70 -4.26
N PRO A 211 -3.90 -9.77 -4.17
CA PRO A 211 -3.67 -8.46 -3.57
C PRO A 211 -3.28 -8.63 -2.10
N ASN A 212 -2.00 -8.36 -1.80
CA ASN A 212 -1.47 -8.42 -0.45
C ASN A 212 -1.26 -6.98 0.06
N PRO A 213 -2.14 -6.47 0.95
CA PRO A 213 -2.08 -5.09 1.41
C PRO A 213 -0.84 -4.78 2.24
N GLU A 214 -0.20 -5.79 2.84
CA GLU A 214 1.05 -5.60 3.59
C GLU A 214 2.24 -5.47 2.65
N ARG A 215 2.30 -6.30 1.60
CA ARG A 215 3.29 -6.18 0.52
C ARG A 215 3.22 -4.81 -0.14
N ASP A 216 2.02 -4.39 -0.54
CA ASP A 216 1.82 -3.11 -1.22
C ASP A 216 2.22 -1.93 -0.33
N ARG A 217 1.98 -2.05 0.98
CA ARG A 217 2.43 -1.07 1.99
C ARG A 217 3.95 -0.99 2.05
N VAL A 218 4.65 -2.12 2.16
CA VAL A 218 6.12 -2.18 2.19
C VAL A 218 6.70 -1.53 0.93
N MET A 219 6.13 -1.83 -0.23
CA MET A 219 6.57 -1.24 -1.50
C MET A 219 6.37 0.27 -1.54
N ASN A 220 5.18 0.76 -1.17
CA ASN A 220 4.90 2.19 -1.15
C ASN A 220 5.79 2.94 -0.16
N TRP A 221 6.05 2.36 1.03
CA TRP A 221 6.92 2.96 2.04
C TRP A 221 8.40 2.95 1.62
N GLY A 222 8.86 1.84 1.04
CA GLY A 222 10.22 1.73 0.50
C GLY A 222 10.46 2.76 -0.61
N TYR A 223 9.53 2.85 -1.55
CA TYR A 223 9.58 3.84 -2.64
C TYR A 223 9.57 5.27 -2.08
N THR A 224 8.65 5.57 -1.18
CA THR A 224 8.56 6.90 -0.53
C THR A 224 9.86 7.26 0.18
N LEU A 225 10.48 6.32 0.90
CA LEU A 225 11.73 6.58 1.61
C LEU A 225 12.90 6.82 0.66
N ALA A 226 13.10 5.94 -0.33
CA ALA A 226 14.23 6.01 -1.26
C ALA A 226 14.15 7.22 -2.21
N TRP A 227 12.95 7.50 -2.74
CA TRP A 227 12.71 8.57 -3.69
C TRP A 227 12.35 9.89 -3.01
N ARG A 228 11.20 9.97 -2.33
CA ARG A 228 10.66 11.26 -1.86
C ARG A 228 11.39 11.85 -0.66
N VAL A 229 12.01 11.02 0.18
CA VAL A 229 12.66 11.49 1.41
C VAL A 229 14.17 11.56 1.27
N MET A 230 14.80 10.54 0.68
CA MET A 230 16.26 10.46 0.55
C MET A 230 16.78 11.01 -0.78
N ASP A 231 15.93 11.11 -1.81
CA ASP A 231 16.29 11.51 -3.18
C ASP A 231 17.49 10.72 -3.75
N ARG A 232 17.45 9.39 -3.59
CA ARG A 232 18.52 8.49 -4.03
C ARG A 232 18.05 7.59 -5.19
N PRO A 233 18.39 7.93 -6.45
CA PRO A 233 18.02 7.11 -7.62
C PRO A 233 18.50 5.68 -7.51
N ASP A 234 19.74 5.51 -7.05
CA ASP A 234 20.43 4.23 -6.91
C ASP A 234 19.66 3.28 -5.99
N LEU A 235 19.16 3.79 -4.87
CA LEU A 235 18.33 3.01 -3.94
C LEU A 235 16.93 2.73 -4.50
N THR A 236 16.40 3.64 -5.31
CA THR A 236 15.09 3.47 -5.95
C THR A 236 15.15 2.39 -7.03
N THR A 237 16.18 2.39 -7.87
CA THR A 237 16.42 1.34 -8.87
C THR A 237 16.67 -0.03 -8.23
N GLU A 238 17.46 -0.07 -7.15
CA GLU A 238 17.70 -1.33 -6.41
C GLU A 238 16.43 -1.88 -5.75
N LEU A 239 15.56 -1.01 -5.23
CA LEU A 239 14.26 -1.42 -4.70
C LEU A 239 13.42 -2.10 -5.79
N PHE A 240 13.36 -1.51 -6.98
CA PHE A 240 12.59 -2.07 -8.09
C PHE A 240 13.18 -3.38 -8.61
N ALA A 241 14.51 -3.49 -8.70
CA ALA A 241 15.18 -4.74 -9.05
C ALA A 241 14.87 -5.85 -8.03
N ALA A 242 15.01 -5.57 -6.73
CA ALA A 242 14.70 -6.53 -5.67
C ALA A 242 13.22 -6.94 -5.68
N ALA A 243 12.31 -6.01 -5.94
CA ALA A 243 10.89 -6.29 -6.05
C ALA A 243 10.54 -7.15 -7.28
N TRP A 244 11.18 -6.89 -8.42
CA TRP A 244 11.02 -7.69 -9.63
C TRP A 244 11.50 -9.13 -9.42
N GLU A 245 12.66 -9.32 -8.78
CA GLU A 245 13.20 -10.64 -8.43
C GLU A 245 12.28 -11.39 -7.44
N ALA A 246 11.63 -10.67 -6.54
CA ALA A 246 10.58 -11.20 -5.66
C ALA A 246 9.24 -11.47 -6.39
N GLY A 247 9.15 -11.19 -7.70
CA GLY A 247 7.94 -11.37 -8.49
C GLY A 247 6.79 -10.43 -8.13
N ILE A 248 7.12 -9.22 -7.66
CA ILE A 248 6.18 -8.14 -7.32
C ILE A 248 6.06 -7.21 -8.53
N ASP A 249 4.82 -6.97 -8.98
CA ASP A 249 4.58 -5.99 -10.04
C ASP A 249 4.77 -4.56 -9.50
N THR A 250 5.77 -3.88 -10.04
CA THR A 250 6.12 -2.49 -9.70
C THR A 250 6.04 -1.55 -10.90
N ARG A 251 5.47 -2.00 -12.03
CA ARG A 251 5.47 -1.25 -13.29
C ARG A 251 4.90 0.15 -13.15
N GLY A 252 3.76 0.31 -12.49
CA GLY A 252 3.14 1.64 -12.30
C GLY A 252 4.03 2.60 -11.50
N HIS A 253 4.61 2.14 -10.39
CA HIS A 253 5.53 2.97 -9.59
C HIS A 253 6.82 3.30 -10.35
N TRP A 254 7.30 2.38 -11.20
CA TRP A 254 8.46 2.59 -12.07
C TRP A 254 8.19 3.64 -13.15
N GLU A 255 7.04 3.54 -13.84
CA GLU A 255 6.61 4.51 -14.86
C GLU A 255 6.41 5.90 -14.25
N ASP A 256 5.72 6.00 -13.11
CA ASP A 256 5.53 7.25 -12.37
C ASP A 256 6.88 7.89 -11.99
N TRP A 257 7.82 7.07 -11.52
CA TRP A 257 9.15 7.53 -11.13
C TRP A 257 9.96 8.04 -12.33
N LEU A 258 9.98 7.28 -13.43
CA LEU A 258 10.67 7.68 -14.66
C LEU A 258 10.08 8.95 -15.25
N GLY A 259 8.76 9.06 -15.35
CA GLY A 259 8.09 10.25 -15.90
C GLY A 259 8.38 11.51 -15.10
N GLN A 260 8.42 11.43 -13.77
CA GLN A 260 8.77 12.58 -12.92
C GLN A 260 10.25 12.94 -12.98
N ARG A 261 11.14 11.97 -13.17
CA ARG A 261 12.59 12.17 -13.10
C ARG A 261 13.23 12.53 -14.44
N LEU A 262 12.78 11.91 -15.53
CA LEU A 262 13.35 12.06 -16.88
C LEU A 262 12.46 12.90 -17.80
N GLY A 263 11.24 13.26 -17.38
CA GLY A 263 10.23 13.86 -18.25
C GLY A 263 9.51 12.82 -19.09
N ASP A 264 8.65 13.27 -20.01
CA ASP A 264 7.97 12.37 -20.95
C ASP A 264 9.04 11.61 -21.76
N ALA A 265 8.94 10.28 -21.80
CA ALA A 265 9.92 9.41 -22.45
C ALA A 265 9.86 9.51 -23.99
N THR A 266 9.05 10.42 -24.52
CA THR A 266 9.17 10.92 -25.89
C THR A 266 10.47 11.74 -25.95
N GLY A 267 11.53 11.13 -26.46
CA GLY A 267 12.82 11.78 -26.65
C GLY A 267 12.70 13.12 -27.38
N PRO A 268 13.74 13.97 -27.33
CA PRO A 268 13.66 15.29 -27.95
C PRO A 268 13.31 15.13 -29.44
N GLU A 269 12.30 15.87 -29.90
CA GLU A 269 11.86 15.95 -31.30
C GLU A 269 13.02 16.45 -32.19
N PHE A 270 13.99 15.58 -32.49
CA PHE A 270 15.07 15.84 -33.43
C PHE A 270 14.94 14.91 -34.63
N LEU A 271 13.92 15.14 -35.45
CA LEU A 271 14.01 14.85 -36.87
C LEU A 271 13.33 15.99 -37.64
N PRO A 272 14.09 16.90 -38.28
CA PRO A 272 13.50 17.76 -39.29
C PRO A 272 13.02 16.88 -40.44
N GLU A 273 11.74 16.97 -40.78
CA GLU A 273 11.16 16.31 -41.94
C GLU A 273 11.96 16.67 -43.19
N SER A 274 12.60 15.67 -43.79
CA SER A 274 13.27 15.80 -45.08
C SER A 274 12.23 16.07 -46.16
N LYS A 275 12.37 17.24 -46.81
CA LYS A 275 11.68 17.66 -48.03
C LYS A 275 11.80 16.67 -49.17
#